data_AF-A0A073CJX2-F1
#
_entry.id   AF-A0A073CJX2-F1
#
_cell.length_a   1.000
_cell.length_b   1.000
_cell.length_c   1.000
_cell.angle_alpha   90.00
_cell.angle_beta   90.00
_cell.angle_gamma   90.00
#
_symmetry.space_group_name_H-M   'P 1'
#
loop_
_entity.id
_entity.type
_entity.pdbx_description
1 polymer ?
#
loop_
_entity_poly.entity_id
_entity_poly.type
_entity_poly.pdbx_seq_one_letter_code
_entity_poly.pdbx_strand_id
1 'polypeptide(L)' 'MLQQWGEIKAAQRILKAQERLLGKGYRTADLFPQNHETLVNTATLVDLFLEEISLEQPTE' A
#
# COMPACT_ATOMS: atom_id res chain seq x y z
N MET A 1 -14.94 4.36 4.23
CA MET A 1 -15.35 5.57 3.50
C MET A 1 -15.54 5.32 2.00
N LEU A 2 -14.50 5.12 1.18
CA LEU A 2 -14.67 4.95 -0.27
C LEU A 2 -15.70 3.87 -0.65
N GLN A 3 -15.65 2.69 -0.02
CA GLN A 3 -16.64 1.64 -0.27
C GLN A 3 -18.09 2.07 0.07
N GLN A 4 -18.27 2.84 1.15
CA GLN A 4 -19.58 3.36 1.56
C GLN A 4 -20.08 4.47 0.63
N TRP A 5 -19.19 5.12 -0.11
CA TRP A 5 -19.52 6.10 -1.15
C TRP A 5 -19.77 5.44 -2.52
N GLY A 6 -19.72 4.12 -2.61
CA GLY A 6 -19.92 3.38 -3.87
C GLY A 6 -18.64 3.22 -4.69
N GLU A 7 -17.51 3.76 -4.25
CA GLU A 7 -16.19 3.68 -4.91
C GLU A 7 -15.50 2.33 -4.66
N ILE A 8 -16.21 1.24 -4.94
CA ILE A 8 -15.77 -0.13 -4.62
C ILE A 8 -14.46 -0.49 -5.35
N LYS A 9 -14.37 -0.17 -6.65
CA LYS A 9 -13.19 -0.50 -7.47
C LYS A 9 -11.95 0.25 -7.01
N ALA A 10 -12.08 1.56 -6.74
CA ALA A 10 -10.98 2.37 -6.23
C ALA A 10 -10.51 1.87 -4.86
N ALA A 11 -11.45 1.56 -3.95
CA ALA A 11 -11.12 1.01 -2.65
C ALA A 11 -10.38 -0.34 -2.75
N GLN A 12 -10.85 -1.24 -3.62
CA GLN A 12 -10.20 -2.53 -3.86
C GLN A 12 -8.78 -2.37 -4.43
N ARG A 13 -8.57 -1.43 -5.35
CA ARG A 13 -7.22 -1.12 -5.88
C ARG A 13 -6.26 -0.67 -4.79
N ILE A 14 -6.72 0.24 -3.92
CA ILE A 14 -5.94 0.75 -2.79
C ILE A 14 -5.58 -0.39 -1.81
N LEU A 15 -6.54 -1.24 -1.47
CA LEU A 15 -6.31 -2.38 -0.57
C LEU A 15 -5.29 -3.38 -1.15
N LYS A 16 -5.42 -3.75 -2.42
CA LYS A 16 -4.47 -4.66 -3.08
C LYS A 16 -3.06 -4.10 -3.16
N ALA A 17 -2.92 -2.81 -3.46
CA ALA A 17 -1.63 -2.12 -3.44
C ALA A 17 -1.00 -2.16 -2.04
N GLN A 18 -1.80 -2.01 -0.99
CA GLN A 18 -1.33 -2.05 0.39
C GLN A 18 -0.88 -3.46 0.76
N GLU A 19 -1.67 -4.48 0.41
CA GLU A 19 -1.33 -5.89 0.63
C GLU A 19 -0.02 -6.26 -0.06
N ARG A 20 0.21 -5.81 -1.30
CA ARG A 20 1.49 -6.02 -2.01
C ARG A 20 2.65 -5.34 -1.33
N LEU A 21 2.51 -4.05 -0.99
CA LEU A 21 3.54 -3.28 -0.30
C LEU A 21 3.93 -3.96 1.01
N LEU A 22 2.92 -4.36 1.78
CA LEU A 22 3.13 -4.98 3.07
C LEU A 22 3.68 -6.41 2.92
N GLY A 23 3.27 -7.16 1.90
CA GLY A 23 3.83 -8.47 1.56
C GLY A 23 5.32 -8.43 1.19
N LYS A 24 5.84 -7.28 0.71
CA LYS A 24 7.28 -7.04 0.49
C LYS A 24 8.07 -6.76 1.78
N GLY A 25 7.40 -6.68 2.92
CA GLY A 25 8.03 -6.48 4.23
C GLY A 25 8.31 -5.02 4.61
N TYR A 26 7.86 -4.02 3.85
CA TYR A 26 8.05 -2.60 4.23
C TYR A 26 7.10 -2.19 5.37
N ARG A 27 7.63 -1.61 6.44
CA ARG A 27 6.84 -1.15 7.60
C ARG A 27 7.40 0.12 8.22
N THR A 28 6.55 0.91 8.86
CA THR A 28 6.94 1.98 9.78
C THR A 28 7.19 1.43 11.19
N ALA A 29 7.82 2.24 12.04
CA ALA A 29 8.32 1.83 13.36
C ALA A 29 7.24 1.28 14.31
N ASP A 30 5.99 1.74 14.16
CA ASP A 30 4.83 1.29 14.93
C ASP A 30 4.36 -0.13 14.55
N LEU A 31 4.66 -0.57 13.33
CA LEU A 31 4.23 -1.86 12.79
C LEU A 31 5.39 -2.85 12.58
N PHE A 32 6.60 -2.55 13.04
CA PHE A 32 7.81 -3.33 12.80
C PHE A 32 8.08 -4.34 13.94
N PRO A 33 7.65 -5.62 13.86
CA PRO A 33 7.65 -6.56 14.97
C PRO A 33 8.88 -7.50 15.00
N GLN A 34 9.84 -7.32 14.07
CA GLN A 34 11.10 -8.09 13.87
C GLN A 34 11.08 -9.29 12.89
N ASN A 35 12.29 -9.49 12.33
CA ASN A 35 12.83 -10.47 11.37
C ASN A 35 12.17 -10.56 9.97
N HIS A 36 12.98 -10.21 8.95
CA HIS A 36 12.69 -10.16 7.50
C HIS A 36 11.87 -8.97 6.98
N GLU A 37 11.66 -7.95 7.80
CA GLU A 37 10.99 -6.71 7.37
C GLU A 37 11.99 -5.56 7.19
N THR A 38 11.63 -4.58 6.34
CA THR A 38 12.41 -3.36 6.07
C THR A 38 11.74 -2.17 6.73
N LEU A 39 12.43 -1.56 7.70
CA LEU A 39 11.95 -0.36 8.39
C LEU A 39 12.10 0.86 7.47
N VAL A 40 11.00 1.56 7.24
CA VAL A 40 10.95 2.81 6.45
C VAL A 40 10.24 3.90 7.24
N ASN A 41 10.53 5.17 6.92
CA ASN A 41 9.75 6.28 7.46
C ASN A 41 8.43 6.44 6.69
N THR A 42 7.54 7.30 7.20
CA THR A 42 6.21 7.52 6.60
C THR A 42 6.28 8.01 5.15
N ALA A 43 7.19 8.94 4.83
CA ALA A 43 7.31 9.47 3.48
C ALA A 43 7.69 8.37 2.48
N THR A 44 8.72 7.58 2.81
CA THR A 44 9.15 6.46 1.99
C THR A 44 8.06 5.39 1.86
N LEU A 45 7.32 5.08 2.92
CA LEU A 45 6.20 4.13 2.83
C LEU A 45 5.10 4.63 1.88
N VAL A 46 4.79 5.92 1.92
CA VAL A 46 3.81 6.55 1.04
C VAL A 46 4.27 6.52 -0.42
N ASP A 47 5.54 6.86 -0.69
CA ASP A 47 6.08 6.82 -2.05
C ASP A 47 6.01 5.41 -2.64
N LEU A 48 6.46 4.39 -1.89
CA LEU A 48 6.35 2.99 -2.30
C LEU A 48 4.89 2.55 -2.49
N PHE A 49 3.97 3.08 -1.69
CA PHE A 49 2.54 2.78 -1.85
C PHE A 49 1.95 3.37 -3.14
N LEU A 50 2.36 4.59 -3.51
CA LEU A 50 1.93 5.23 -4.76
C LEU A 50 2.47 4.48 -5.98
N GLU A 51 3.69 3.94 -5.89
CA GLU A 51 4.24 3.04 -6.91
C GLU A 51 3.35 1.78 -7.07
N GLU A 52 2.98 1.13 -5.96
CA GLU A 52 2.10 -0.07 -5.99
C GLU A 52 0.71 0.20 -6.57
N ILE A 53 0.15 1.39 -6.36
CA ILE A 53 -1.12 1.81 -6.96
C ILE A 53 -0.97 2.01 -8.47
N SER A 54 0.18 2.52 -8.92
CA SER A 54 0.44 2.83 -10.32
C SER A 54 0.60 1.57 -11.19
N LEU A 55 1.01 0.44 -10.59
CA LEU A 55 1.09 -0.86 -11.27
C LEU A 55 -0.26 -1.39 -11.75
N GLU A 56 -1.38 -0.94 -11.18
CA GLU A 56 -2.75 -1.33 -11.57
C GLU A 56 -3.46 -0.27 -12.44
N GLN A 57 -2.76 0.74 -12.95
CA GLN A 57 -3.35 1.63 -13.94
C GLN A 57 -3.50 0.86 -15.26
N PRO A 58 -4.73 0.72 -15.81
CA PRO A 58 -4.84 0.33 -17.21
C PRO A 58 -4.24 1.46 -18.05
N THR A 59 -3.31 1.11 -18.94
CA THR A 59 -2.95 1.99 -20.05
C THR A 59 -4.23 2.28 -20.82
N GLU A 60 -4.67 3.53 -20.87
CA GLU A 60 -5.77 3.98 -21.74
C GLU A 60 -5.50 3.67 -23.21
#